data_AF-A0A511SYB8-F1
#
_entry.id   AF-A0A511SYB8-F1
#
_cell.length_a   1.000
_cell.length_b   1.000
_cell.length_c   1.000
_cell.angle_alpha   90.00
_cell.angle_beta   90.00
_cell.angle_gamma   90.00
#
_symmetry.space_group_name_H-M   'P 1'
#
loop_
_entity.id
_entity.type
_entity.pdbx_description
1 polymer ?
#
loop_
_entity_poly.entity_id
_entity_poly.type
_entity_poly.pdbx_seq_one_letter_code
_entity_poly.pdbx_strand_id
1 'polypeptide(L)'
;MKGIMGALRAVVLLAPMLAWAGPHYVASRDWGNFIWLSTWLEAGQSYTLETRELSGSAPDTVLHVLRDRNGWSQVAVSDDCLGGTRSCVTFVAPDTGYYRVWVRAYADGRGGTASVYRNNERVLTNQPFGGVPLLFAWNAKDTFRASATTPGGGDHLLFLLRSNTEYLQHDDDSGPRYYPLVTAASTQNVGTQRVVVGRFPGSTGTASFLHDEELWSTIFDDNDDDEDGLSDALEPLLGLQVDEEDSDGDGIPDTLEVFGNDGFSFSEWGSPTKRDIFVEVDWMQHPTNPYLTRQPYAGLVADAAAVFAQDSGGSVRLHAFIDTPLPWSEVVCYGSCTGGVDFYSLKGSHFSSTNPERRPYFHYAMWAYRHTSLSTCSSGKAEMLGNDIIVSLGCFSSPSIQEQRGTFIHELGHNLDLDHNGNDEGGQYSVVHDSVMNYRYQFSGVSHSGWHSYSFGDNGCATCGSSPKYECVSCRDGFLGCSFPGCGSCDCDVGEWGSLEVDFTDDGDADDGAGRGVKRSLLTRYAPDDKGGPARFQPRVPHEERSVSRRREDVRRKRERLLARGRVEGRDFHVSEDGTLLYAECL
;
A
#
# COMPACT_ATOMS: atom_id res chain seq x y z
N MET A 1 52.27 46.16 20.16
CA MET A 1 51.66 45.66 18.90
C MET A 1 50.93 44.37 19.28
N LYS A 2 49.71 44.31 19.82
CA LYS A 2 48.40 44.94 19.55
C LYS A 2 47.91 44.75 18.10
N GLY A 3 46.82 43.98 17.97
CA GLY A 3 46.06 43.68 16.74
C GLY A 3 46.62 42.45 16.02
N ILE A 4 45.88 41.37 15.72
CA ILE A 4 44.48 41.24 15.33
C ILE A 4 44.04 39.81 15.74
N MET A 5 43.35 39.70 16.87
CA MET A 5 42.57 38.50 17.26
C MET A 5 41.19 39.01 17.63
N GLY A 6 40.23 38.84 16.73
CA GLY A 6 38.85 39.23 16.99
C GLY A 6 38.07 39.53 15.71
N ALA A 7 37.63 38.49 15.00
CA ALA A 7 36.45 38.50 14.12
C ALA A 7 36.19 37.12 13.46
N LEU A 8 36.36 36.01 14.20
CA LEU A 8 36.00 34.67 13.67
C LEU A 8 35.24 33.84 14.72
N ARG A 9 34.20 34.45 15.31
CA ARG A 9 33.18 33.77 16.11
C ARG A 9 31.87 34.54 16.01
N ALA A 10 31.18 34.38 14.87
CA ALA A 10 29.74 34.56 14.68
C ALA A 10 29.42 34.52 13.18
N VAL A 11 29.59 33.36 12.56
CA VAL A 11 28.75 33.00 11.41
C VAL A 11 28.01 31.76 11.86
N VAL A 12 26.98 32.00 12.68
CA VAL A 12 25.88 31.03 12.79
C VAL A 12 25.30 30.96 11.39
N LEU A 13 25.21 29.74 10.87
CA LEU A 13 24.56 29.38 9.62
C LEU A 13 23.11 29.91 9.61
N LEU A 14 22.92 31.15 9.20
CA LEU A 14 21.70 31.56 8.53
C LEU A 14 21.83 31.06 7.10
N ALA A 15 21.59 29.76 6.90
CA ALA A 15 21.14 29.33 5.58
C ALA A 15 19.83 30.10 5.34
N PRO A 16 19.71 30.92 4.28
CA PRO A 16 18.40 31.39 3.88
C PRO A 16 17.59 30.11 3.64
N MET A 17 16.54 29.90 4.44
CA MET A 17 15.56 28.87 4.15
C MET A 17 14.96 29.27 2.80
N LEU A 18 15.48 28.68 1.73
CA LEU A 18 14.94 28.85 0.39
C LEU A 18 13.52 28.29 0.45
N ALA A 19 12.53 29.15 0.22
CA ALA A 19 11.19 28.67 -0.05
C ALA A 19 11.23 27.85 -1.33
N TRP A 20 10.64 26.66 -1.26
CA TRP A 20 10.63 25.69 -2.34
C TRP A 20 9.59 26.15 -3.36
N ALA A 21 9.86 25.99 -4.65
CA ALA A 21 8.94 26.37 -5.72
C ALA A 21 8.77 25.17 -6.67
N GLY A 22 7.55 24.99 -7.17
CA GLY A 22 7.16 23.81 -7.93
C GLY A 22 6.79 22.62 -7.04
N PRO A 23 6.42 21.47 -7.65
CA PRO A 23 6.07 20.26 -6.92
C PRO A 23 7.15 19.81 -5.95
N HIS A 24 6.72 19.19 -4.87
CA HIS A 24 7.63 18.77 -3.82
C HIS A 24 7.14 17.54 -3.06
N TYR A 25 8.05 16.58 -2.85
CA TYR A 25 7.84 15.40 -2.04
C TYR A 25 8.69 15.42 -0.77
N VAL A 26 8.06 15.15 0.37
CA VAL A 26 8.72 14.87 1.63
C VAL A 26 8.42 13.42 2.04
N ALA A 27 9.48 12.62 2.09
CA ALA A 27 9.42 11.24 2.56
C ALA A 27 8.83 11.10 3.97
N SER A 28 8.25 9.93 4.20
CA SER A 28 7.46 9.65 5.40
C SER A 28 8.23 9.91 6.70
N ARG A 29 7.56 10.59 7.65
CA ARG A 29 8.09 10.91 8.97
C ARG A 29 6.97 11.16 9.98
N ASP A 30 7.35 11.26 11.25
CA ASP A 30 6.46 11.78 12.29
C ASP A 30 6.41 13.31 12.23
N TRP A 31 5.22 13.86 11.97
CA TRP A 31 4.97 15.29 11.87
C TRP A 31 4.63 15.97 13.21
N GLY A 32 4.52 15.20 14.30
CA GLY A 32 4.03 15.66 15.60
C GLY A 32 2.53 15.96 15.61
N ASN A 33 1.94 16.17 16.79
CA ASN A 33 0.49 16.33 16.94
C ASN A 33 0.08 17.81 16.93
N PHE A 34 -1.11 18.13 16.45
CA PHE A 34 -1.75 19.39 16.84
C PHE A 34 -2.48 19.23 18.18
N ILE A 35 -2.52 20.30 18.99
CA ILE A 35 -3.57 20.41 20.02
C ILE A 35 -4.79 21.01 19.35
N TRP A 36 -5.94 20.44 19.67
CA TRP A 36 -7.25 20.92 19.22
C TRP A 36 -8.19 21.12 20.40
N LEU A 37 -8.91 22.24 20.38
CA LEU A 37 -10.00 22.54 21.31
C LEU A 37 -11.17 23.15 20.55
N SER A 38 -12.34 22.51 20.63
CA SER A 38 -13.62 23.14 20.28
C SER A 38 -14.21 23.81 21.52
N THR A 39 -14.55 25.10 21.42
CA THR A 39 -15.08 25.86 22.56
C THR A 39 -16.21 26.80 22.14
N TRP A 40 -17.31 26.80 22.91
CA TRP A 40 -18.42 27.72 22.72
C TRP A 40 -18.10 29.08 23.35
N LEU A 41 -18.25 30.15 22.57
CA LEU A 41 -18.02 31.54 22.99
C LEU A 41 -19.26 32.39 22.68
N GLU A 42 -19.52 33.40 23.50
CA GLU A 42 -20.65 34.33 23.34
C GLU A 42 -20.20 35.65 22.69
N ALA A 43 -20.99 36.15 21.75
CA ALA A 43 -20.73 37.40 21.05
C ALA A 43 -20.53 38.58 22.02
N GLY A 44 -19.54 39.41 21.73
CA GLY A 44 -19.23 40.63 22.50
C GLY A 44 -18.51 40.37 23.82
N GLN A 45 -18.30 39.11 24.23
CA GLN A 45 -17.51 38.77 25.40
C GLN A 45 -16.01 38.71 25.07
N SER A 46 -15.17 39.11 26.03
CA SER A 46 -13.71 39.02 25.92
C SER A 46 -13.23 37.68 26.45
N TYR A 47 -12.40 36.99 25.67
CA TYR A 47 -11.78 35.72 26.03
C TYR A 47 -10.27 35.81 25.90
N THR A 48 -9.58 35.22 26.88
CA THR A 48 -8.14 34.99 26.82
C THR A 48 -7.88 33.49 26.67
N LEU A 49 -7.15 33.12 25.62
CA LEU A 49 -6.68 31.76 25.38
C LEU A 49 -5.16 31.76 25.47
N GLU A 50 -4.60 30.75 26.12
CA GLU A 50 -3.15 30.66 26.30
C GLU A 50 -2.67 29.22 26.47
N THR A 51 -1.43 28.99 26.08
CA THR A 51 -0.68 27.78 26.45
C THR A 51 0.11 28.06 27.72
N ARG A 52 0.20 27.04 28.57
CA ARG A 52 0.98 27.03 29.82
C ARG A 52 1.58 25.64 30.02
N GLU A 53 2.48 25.52 31.00
CA GLU A 53 3.06 24.23 31.41
C GLU A 53 3.78 23.53 30.25
N LEU A 54 4.48 24.30 29.41
CA LEU A 54 5.23 23.77 28.26
C LEU A 54 6.33 22.81 28.73
N SER A 55 6.41 21.63 28.11
CA SER A 55 7.48 20.67 28.32
C SER A 55 8.03 20.18 26.98
N GLY A 56 9.34 19.91 26.89
CA GLY A 56 10.03 19.56 25.64
C GLY A 56 11.48 20.03 25.66
N SER A 57 12.23 19.76 24.59
CA SER A 57 13.65 20.20 24.48
C SER A 57 13.77 21.72 24.36
N ALA A 58 12.94 22.34 23.52
CA ALA A 58 12.82 23.78 23.36
C ALA A 58 11.40 24.14 22.87
N PRO A 59 10.37 23.90 23.70
CA PRO A 59 8.98 23.99 23.28
C PRO A 59 8.59 25.43 22.95
N ASP A 60 7.93 25.60 21.82
CA ASP A 60 7.59 26.91 21.25
C ASP A 60 6.27 26.84 20.50
N THR A 61 5.21 27.45 21.05
CA THR A 61 3.83 27.26 20.55
C THR A 61 3.42 28.38 19.60
N VAL A 62 2.50 28.08 18.69
CA VAL A 62 1.67 29.07 17.97
C VAL A 62 0.23 28.67 18.13
N LEU A 63 -0.61 29.59 18.62
CA LEU A 63 -2.03 29.39 18.89
C LEU A 63 -2.87 30.16 17.88
N HIS A 64 -3.69 29.44 17.13
CA HIS A 64 -4.67 29.98 16.19
C HIS A 64 -6.08 29.81 16.74
N VAL A 65 -6.92 30.85 16.62
CA VAL A 65 -8.35 30.78 16.94
C VAL A 65 -9.12 31.01 15.66
N LEU A 66 -9.84 29.98 15.22
CA LEU A 66 -10.64 29.97 14.00
C LEU A 66 -12.13 29.90 14.33
N ARG A 67 -12.93 30.46 13.44
CA ARG A 67 -14.38 30.32 13.43
C ARG A 67 -14.86 29.84 12.06
N ASP A 68 -15.97 29.11 12.07
CA ASP A 68 -16.69 28.75 10.85
C ASP A 68 -18.09 29.39 10.89
N ARG A 69 -18.49 29.97 9.76
CA ARG A 69 -19.82 30.59 9.58
C ARG A 69 -20.27 30.50 8.13
N ASN A 70 -19.33 30.72 7.21
CA ASN A 70 -19.47 30.58 5.76
C ASN A 70 -18.11 30.15 5.18
N GLY A 71 -17.44 29.23 5.88
CA GLY A 71 -16.02 28.95 5.71
C GLY A 71 -15.18 29.47 6.87
N TRP A 72 -14.01 28.86 7.02
CA TRP A 72 -13.07 29.10 8.10
C TRP A 72 -12.39 30.47 8.00
N SER A 73 -12.32 31.18 9.12
CA SER A 73 -11.56 32.43 9.24
C SER A 73 -10.86 32.53 10.59
N GLN A 74 -9.65 33.10 10.60
CA GLN A 74 -8.90 33.36 11.82
C GLN A 74 -9.39 34.64 12.50
N VAL A 75 -9.75 34.54 13.78
CA VAL A 75 -10.20 35.68 14.59
C VAL A 75 -9.13 36.20 15.54
N ALA A 76 -8.19 35.34 15.92
CA ALA A 76 -7.10 35.67 16.83
C ALA A 76 -5.93 34.71 16.62
N VAL A 77 -4.70 35.20 16.87
CA VAL A 77 -3.47 34.39 16.82
C VAL A 77 -2.43 34.97 17.77
N SER A 78 -1.57 34.11 18.30
CA SER A 78 -0.37 34.50 19.05
C SER A 78 0.68 33.40 18.89
N ASP A 79 1.95 33.78 18.71
CA ASP A 79 3.11 32.92 18.88
C ASP A 79 3.70 33.07 20.29
N ASP A 80 3.91 34.29 20.76
CA ASP A 80 4.51 34.54 22.08
C ASP A 80 3.57 35.19 23.09
N CYS A 81 3.92 35.03 24.37
CA CYS A 81 3.24 35.65 25.50
C CYS A 81 4.27 36.26 26.46
N LEU A 82 4.25 37.59 26.57
CA LEU A 82 5.15 38.36 27.44
C LEU A 82 6.65 38.06 27.18
N GLY A 83 7.02 37.75 25.93
CA GLY A 83 8.40 37.46 25.53
C GLY A 83 8.89 36.05 25.85
N GLY A 84 8.00 35.13 26.24
CA GLY A 84 8.28 33.70 26.32
C GLY A 84 7.61 32.92 25.20
N THR A 85 8.09 31.69 24.97
CA THR A 85 7.71 30.78 23.86
C THR A 85 6.34 30.10 24.01
N ARG A 86 5.55 30.53 24.99
CA ARG A 86 4.15 30.12 25.14
C ARG A 86 3.28 31.17 24.47
N SER A 87 2.17 30.77 23.87
CA SER A 87 1.26 31.70 23.19
C SER A 87 0.15 32.18 24.13
N CYS A 88 -0.25 33.43 24.00
CA CYS A 88 -1.46 33.94 24.64
C CYS A 88 -2.12 35.03 23.79
N VAL A 89 -3.44 34.95 23.64
CA VAL A 89 -4.20 35.93 22.88
C VAL A 89 -5.49 36.27 23.61
N THR A 90 -5.81 37.57 23.63
CA THR A 90 -7.07 38.09 24.13
C THR A 90 -7.84 38.72 22.98
N PHE A 91 -9.09 38.34 22.79
CA PHE A 91 -9.96 38.86 21.73
C PHE A 91 -11.40 38.94 22.20
N VAL A 92 -12.20 39.77 21.51
CA VAL A 92 -13.64 39.83 21.71
C VAL A 92 -14.29 38.91 20.67
N ALA A 93 -15.11 37.96 21.12
CA ALA A 93 -15.77 37.03 20.20
C ALA A 93 -16.76 37.82 19.32
N PRO A 94 -16.59 37.82 17.98
CA PRO A 94 -17.45 38.61 17.10
C PRO A 94 -18.89 38.10 17.05
N ASP A 95 -19.09 36.79 17.18
CA ASP A 95 -20.39 36.11 17.13
C ASP A 95 -20.44 34.98 18.17
N THR A 96 -21.66 34.58 18.54
CA THR A 96 -21.89 33.43 19.43
C THR A 96 -21.79 32.14 18.62
N GLY A 97 -21.01 31.16 19.10
CA GLY A 97 -20.89 29.86 18.45
C GLY A 97 -19.65 29.08 18.89
N TYR A 98 -19.37 27.98 18.18
CA TYR A 98 -18.15 27.20 18.37
C TYR A 98 -16.97 27.81 17.63
N TYR A 99 -15.84 27.89 18.33
CA TYR A 99 -14.54 28.28 17.80
C TYR A 99 -13.60 27.08 17.91
N ARG A 100 -12.73 26.92 16.91
CA ARG A 100 -11.64 25.93 16.93
C ARG A 100 -10.35 26.62 17.34
N VAL A 101 -9.71 26.11 18.39
CA VAL A 101 -8.39 26.56 18.83
C VAL A 101 -7.38 25.48 18.47
N TRP A 102 -6.42 25.85 17.64
CA TRP A 102 -5.35 24.98 17.20
C TRP A 102 -4.02 25.45 17.78
N VAL A 103 -3.24 24.55 18.36
CA VAL A 103 -1.88 24.83 18.81
C VAL A 103 -0.90 23.93 18.08
N ARG A 104 0.13 24.55 17.53
CA ARG A 104 1.24 23.89 16.83
C ARG A 104 2.59 24.37 17.34
N ALA A 105 3.65 23.71 16.90
CA ALA A 105 5.02 24.15 17.12
C ALA A 105 5.37 25.32 16.19
N TYR A 106 6.18 26.26 16.67
CA TYR A 106 6.65 27.41 15.91
C TYR A 106 7.50 27.00 14.69
N ALA A 107 8.35 25.98 14.86
CA ALA A 107 9.23 25.41 13.85
C ALA A 107 9.44 23.90 14.10
N ASP A 108 10.06 23.22 13.14
CA ASP A 108 10.43 21.80 13.28
C ASP A 108 11.29 21.58 14.54
N GLY A 109 11.04 20.49 15.26
CA GLY A 109 11.72 20.16 16.52
C GLY A 109 11.38 21.04 17.72
N ARG A 110 10.42 21.98 17.60
CA ARG A 110 9.95 22.85 18.70
C ARG A 110 8.67 22.37 19.38
N GLY A 111 8.27 21.14 19.08
CA GLY A 111 7.14 20.47 19.72
C GLY A 111 7.41 20.08 21.17
N GLY A 112 6.39 19.51 21.81
CA GLY A 112 6.41 19.16 23.22
C GLY A 112 5.03 18.82 23.76
N THR A 113 4.77 19.14 25.01
CA THR A 113 3.42 19.15 25.58
C THR A 113 3.06 20.53 26.12
N ALA A 114 1.78 20.85 26.13
CA ALA A 114 1.24 22.07 26.73
C ALA A 114 -0.17 21.86 27.29
N SER A 115 -0.51 22.62 28.32
CA SER A 115 -1.89 22.76 28.79
C SER A 115 -2.52 24.02 28.17
N VAL A 116 -3.79 23.93 27.78
CA VAL A 116 -4.54 25.06 27.22
C VAL A 116 -5.46 25.63 28.30
N TYR A 117 -5.45 26.96 28.43
CA TYR A 117 -6.26 27.71 29.36
C TYR A 117 -7.19 28.66 28.62
N ARG A 118 -8.40 28.84 29.17
CA ARG A 118 -9.39 29.83 28.75
C ARG A 118 -9.78 30.66 29.98
N ASN A 119 -9.57 31.98 29.95
CA ASN A 119 -9.88 32.89 31.06
C ASN A 119 -9.29 32.43 32.41
N ASN A 120 -8.02 31.98 32.41
CA ASN A 120 -7.32 31.37 33.55
C ASN A 120 -7.84 30.01 34.04
N GLU A 121 -8.87 29.44 33.41
CA GLU A 121 -9.33 28.08 33.67
C GLU A 121 -8.62 27.10 32.73
N ARG A 122 -8.07 26.00 33.26
CA ARG A 122 -7.43 24.97 32.42
C ARG A 122 -8.51 24.13 31.74
N VAL A 123 -8.51 24.13 30.41
CA VAL A 123 -9.49 23.40 29.60
C VAL A 123 -8.91 22.12 28.99
N LEU A 124 -7.61 22.10 28.69
CA LEU A 124 -6.88 20.90 28.29
C LEU A 124 -5.61 20.77 29.12
N THR A 125 -5.23 19.54 29.46
CA THR A 125 -4.08 19.28 30.32
C THR A 125 -3.04 18.46 29.56
N ASN A 126 -1.79 18.95 29.56
CA ASN A 126 -0.61 18.24 29.09
C ASN A 126 -0.78 17.55 27.72
N GLN A 127 -1.35 18.25 26.74
CA GLN A 127 -1.59 17.73 25.41
C GLN A 127 -0.32 17.83 24.57
N PRO A 128 0.00 16.81 23.74
CA PRO A 128 1.13 16.89 22.83
C PRO A 128 0.87 17.94 21.75
N PHE A 129 1.90 18.72 21.41
CA PHE A 129 1.90 19.63 20.28
C PHE A 129 3.18 19.48 19.45
N GLY A 130 3.08 19.79 18.18
CA GLY A 130 4.05 19.56 17.12
C GLY A 130 3.51 20.20 15.85
N GLY A 131 3.68 19.55 14.71
CA GLY A 131 3.40 20.14 13.42
C GLY A 131 4.63 20.85 12.87
N VAL A 132 4.95 20.57 11.61
CA VAL A 132 6.17 21.03 10.96
C VAL A 132 5.81 22.08 9.90
N PRO A 133 6.21 23.34 10.08
CA PRO A 133 6.07 24.35 9.04
C PRO A 133 7.15 24.18 7.98
N LEU A 134 6.72 24.10 6.73
CA LEU A 134 7.55 23.99 5.53
C LEU A 134 7.31 25.22 4.65
N LEU A 135 8.38 25.85 4.15
CA LEU A 135 8.29 27.10 3.37
C LEU A 135 8.13 26.78 1.87
N PHE A 136 6.99 27.18 1.29
CA PHE A 136 6.62 26.89 -0.10
C PHE A 136 6.19 28.14 -0.84
N ALA A 137 6.50 28.27 -2.11
CA ALA A 137 5.74 29.11 -3.04
C ALA A 137 4.79 28.19 -3.82
N TRP A 138 3.60 28.68 -4.11
CA TRP A 138 2.58 27.88 -4.81
C TRP A 138 1.67 28.77 -5.65
N ASN A 139 1.08 28.18 -6.68
CA ASN A 139 0.05 28.83 -7.47
C ASN A 139 -1.34 28.51 -6.93
N ALA A 140 -2.33 29.31 -7.37
CA ALA A 140 -3.70 28.91 -7.16
C ALA A 140 -3.93 27.56 -7.86
N LYS A 141 -4.65 26.67 -7.18
CA LYS A 141 -5.04 25.31 -7.55
C LYS A 141 -3.95 24.23 -7.47
N ASP A 142 -2.73 24.58 -7.08
CA ASP A 142 -1.78 23.59 -6.57
C ASP A 142 -2.42 22.79 -5.44
N THR A 143 -2.08 21.50 -5.35
CA THR A 143 -2.63 20.61 -4.33
C THR A 143 -1.58 20.29 -3.26
N PHE A 144 -2.04 20.12 -2.02
CA PHE A 144 -1.22 19.71 -0.90
C PHE A 144 -1.87 18.53 -0.21
N ARG A 145 -1.09 17.48 0.04
CA ARG A 145 -1.58 16.22 0.61
C ARG A 145 -0.63 15.69 1.68
N ALA A 146 -1.19 14.96 2.64
CA ALA A 146 -0.40 14.13 3.54
C ALA A 146 -1.08 12.77 3.71
N SER A 147 -0.48 11.72 3.16
CA SER A 147 -1.03 10.36 3.19
C SER A 147 -0.32 9.56 4.28
N ALA A 148 -1.08 8.87 5.15
CA ALA A 148 -0.46 7.98 6.12
C ALA A 148 0.27 6.84 5.40
N THR A 149 1.47 6.51 5.88
CA THR A 149 2.29 5.41 5.34
C THR A 149 2.53 4.31 6.38
N THR A 150 1.70 4.29 7.42
CA THR A 150 1.77 3.29 8.47
C THR A 150 0.37 2.72 8.64
N PRO A 151 0.20 1.39 8.64
CA PRO A 151 -1.09 0.78 8.87
C PRO A 151 -1.74 1.26 10.17
N GLY A 152 -2.93 1.84 10.06
CA GLY A 152 -3.64 2.40 11.21
C GLY A 152 -3.00 3.68 11.78
N GLY A 153 -2.13 4.34 11.00
CA GLY A 153 -1.50 5.62 11.35
C GLY A 153 -2.53 6.72 11.60
N GLY A 154 -3.75 6.59 11.06
CA GLY A 154 -4.80 7.58 11.27
C GLY A 154 -4.51 8.85 10.47
N ASP A 155 -5.16 9.94 10.87
CA ASP A 155 -5.32 11.13 10.06
C ASP A 155 -4.28 12.24 10.36
N HIS A 156 -4.04 13.09 9.37
CA HIS A 156 -3.18 14.26 9.40
C HIS A 156 -3.98 15.53 9.10
N LEU A 157 -3.33 16.67 9.22
CA LEU A 157 -3.95 17.98 9.04
C LEU A 157 -2.95 18.88 8.35
N LEU A 158 -3.44 19.63 7.36
CA LEU A 158 -2.67 20.62 6.61
C LEU A 158 -3.16 22.02 6.94
N PHE A 159 -2.22 22.95 7.12
CA PHE A 159 -2.49 24.38 7.26
C PHE A 159 -1.69 25.16 6.23
N LEU A 160 -2.36 25.89 5.34
CA LEU A 160 -1.72 26.87 4.47
C LEU A 160 -1.76 28.24 5.16
N LEU A 161 -0.58 28.85 5.32
CA LEU A 161 -0.41 30.13 5.98
C LEU A 161 0.37 31.10 5.08
N ARG A 162 -0.04 32.38 5.00
CA ARG A 162 0.69 33.44 4.28
C ARG A 162 1.99 33.85 5.01
N SER A 163 2.01 33.68 6.32
CA SER A 163 3.17 33.94 7.19
C SER A 163 3.19 32.90 8.30
N ASN A 164 4.01 33.07 9.34
CA ASN A 164 3.94 32.15 10.48
C ASN A 164 2.60 32.23 11.23
N THR A 165 1.83 33.30 11.12
CA THR A 165 0.63 33.49 11.94
C THR A 165 -0.63 33.81 11.14
N GLU A 166 -0.50 34.10 9.84
CA GLU A 166 -1.63 34.46 8.99
C GLU A 166 -2.21 33.23 8.28
N TYR A 167 -3.35 32.75 8.76
CA TYR A 167 -4.12 31.64 8.19
C TYR A 167 -4.71 31.95 6.80
N LEU A 168 -4.65 30.96 5.91
CA LEU A 168 -5.36 30.97 4.62
C LEU A 168 -6.38 29.85 4.53
N GLN A 169 -5.94 28.59 4.63
CA GLN A 169 -6.75 27.38 4.45
C GLN A 169 -6.24 26.28 5.39
N HIS A 170 -7.10 25.32 5.70
CA HIS A 170 -6.71 24.05 6.26
C HIS A 170 -7.65 22.96 5.76
N ASP A 171 -7.20 21.73 5.83
CA ASP A 171 -8.02 20.55 5.59
C ASP A 171 -7.46 19.37 6.40
N ASP A 172 -8.36 18.54 6.91
CA ASP A 172 -8.11 17.26 7.57
C ASP A 172 -8.71 16.08 6.80
N ASP A 173 -9.90 16.20 6.21
CA ASP A 173 -10.69 15.02 5.82
C ASP A 173 -11.19 15.00 4.36
N SER A 174 -10.72 15.92 3.52
CA SER A 174 -11.21 16.05 2.15
C SER A 174 -10.53 15.12 1.15
N GLY A 175 -9.56 14.28 1.54
CA GLY A 175 -8.88 13.30 0.68
C GLY A 175 -9.33 11.85 0.92
N PRO A 176 -8.73 10.88 0.19
CA PRO A 176 -8.98 9.46 0.40
C PRO A 176 -8.69 9.03 1.83
N ARG A 177 -9.54 8.16 2.38
CA ARG A 177 -9.46 7.67 3.78
C ARG A 177 -9.50 8.79 4.82
N TYR A 178 -10.13 9.91 4.45
CA TYR A 178 -10.18 11.13 5.25
C TYR A 178 -8.79 11.70 5.53
N TYR A 179 -7.82 11.52 4.63
CA TYR A 179 -6.55 12.23 4.69
C TYR A 179 -6.73 13.68 4.22
N PRO A 180 -5.84 14.60 4.61
CA PRO A 180 -5.97 16.00 4.22
C PRO A 180 -5.61 16.22 2.74
N LEU A 181 -6.48 16.95 2.05
CA LEU A 181 -6.26 17.51 0.71
C LEU A 181 -6.62 18.99 0.69
N VAL A 182 -5.62 19.85 0.46
CA VAL A 182 -5.86 21.28 0.24
C VAL A 182 -5.59 21.64 -1.21
N THR A 183 -6.61 22.12 -1.93
CA THR A 183 -6.43 22.82 -3.21
C THR A 183 -6.27 24.32 -2.96
N ALA A 184 -5.16 24.92 -3.37
CA ALA A 184 -4.83 26.29 -3.02
C ALA A 184 -5.79 27.33 -3.66
N ALA A 185 -6.63 28.01 -2.89
CA ALA A 185 -7.49 29.08 -3.43
C ALA A 185 -6.75 30.33 -3.97
N SER A 186 -5.43 30.49 -3.72
CA SER A 186 -4.67 31.65 -4.18
C SER A 186 -3.17 31.40 -4.29
N THR A 187 -2.53 32.04 -5.27
CA THR A 187 -1.08 32.06 -5.46
C THR A 187 -0.37 32.78 -4.32
N GLN A 188 0.69 32.17 -3.78
CA GLN A 188 1.63 32.80 -2.85
C GLN A 188 3.06 32.75 -3.40
N ASN A 189 3.65 33.92 -3.66
CA ASN A 189 5.02 34.05 -4.16
C ASN A 189 6.04 33.80 -3.05
N VAL A 190 7.26 33.34 -3.41
CA VAL A 190 8.41 33.11 -2.52
C VAL A 190 8.53 34.15 -1.39
N GLY A 191 8.52 33.69 -0.14
CA GLY A 191 8.46 34.59 1.01
C GLY A 191 8.31 33.87 2.35
N THR A 192 7.37 34.34 3.17
CA THR A 192 7.14 33.86 4.55
C THR A 192 6.07 32.80 4.69
N GLN A 193 5.36 32.53 3.59
CA GLN A 193 4.27 31.59 3.53
C GLN A 193 4.77 30.16 3.76
N ARG A 194 3.91 29.33 4.34
CA ARG A 194 4.27 27.98 4.75
C ARG A 194 3.06 27.07 4.74
N VAL A 195 3.31 25.80 4.53
CA VAL A 195 2.36 24.72 4.81
C VAL A 195 2.80 24.09 6.12
N VAL A 196 1.87 23.87 7.03
CA VAL A 196 2.13 23.12 8.26
C VAL A 196 1.46 21.77 8.15
N VAL A 197 2.26 20.71 8.29
CA VAL A 197 1.78 19.33 8.34
C VAL A 197 1.86 18.85 9.78
N GLY A 198 0.83 18.18 10.27
CA GLY A 198 0.85 17.57 11.60
C GLY A 198 -0.24 16.53 11.72
N ARG A 199 -0.13 15.66 12.72
CA ARG A 199 -1.12 14.63 13.02
C ARG A 199 -2.38 15.26 13.59
N PHE A 200 -3.53 14.79 13.09
CA PHE A 200 -4.81 15.10 13.68
C PHE A 200 -4.87 14.52 15.11
N PRO A 201 -5.51 15.21 16.08
CA PRO A 201 -5.60 14.72 17.45
C PRO A 201 -6.18 13.30 17.55
N GLY A 202 -5.45 12.39 18.20
CA GLY A 202 -5.86 10.99 18.37
C GLY A 202 -5.27 10.05 17.32
N SER A 203 -4.65 10.57 16.27
CA SER A 203 -3.93 9.79 15.26
C SER A 203 -2.54 9.37 15.74
N THR A 204 -1.97 8.35 15.09
CA THR A 204 -0.64 7.81 15.36
C THR A 204 0.21 7.82 14.08
N GLY A 205 1.20 6.94 13.95
CA GLY A 205 1.89 6.72 12.68
C GLY A 205 2.69 7.88 12.09
N THR A 206 3.03 7.71 10.81
CA THR A 206 3.81 8.61 9.98
C THR A 206 3.07 8.86 8.67
N ALA A 207 3.37 9.97 8.00
CA ALA A 207 2.84 10.29 6.68
C ALA A 207 3.91 10.84 5.76
N SER A 208 3.75 10.62 4.47
CA SER A 208 4.42 11.43 3.44
C SER A 208 3.72 12.79 3.34
N PHE A 209 4.38 13.76 2.73
CA PHE A 209 3.76 15.02 2.34
C PHE A 209 4.09 15.34 0.89
N LEU A 210 3.08 15.80 0.16
CA LEU A 210 3.19 16.14 -1.26
C LEU A 210 2.60 17.53 -1.50
N HIS A 211 3.30 18.30 -2.32
CA HIS A 211 2.81 19.48 -3.01
C HIS A 211 2.88 19.17 -4.50
N ASP A 212 1.76 19.27 -5.18
CA ASP A 212 1.67 19.09 -6.62
C ASP A 212 1.11 20.35 -7.30
N GLU A 213 1.42 20.53 -8.58
CA GLU A 213 0.86 21.61 -9.38
C GLU A 213 -0.57 21.29 -9.86
N GLU A 214 -1.27 22.30 -10.39
CA GLU A 214 -2.55 22.05 -11.05
C GLU A 214 -2.31 21.21 -12.31
N LEU A 215 -3.02 20.09 -12.42
CA LEU A 215 -3.07 19.32 -13.67
C LEU A 215 -3.81 20.13 -14.74
N TRP A 216 -3.14 20.48 -15.83
CA TRP A 216 -3.70 21.26 -16.91
C TRP A 216 -4.21 20.34 -18.03
N SER A 217 -5.53 20.24 -18.22
CA SER A 217 -6.11 19.59 -19.41
C SER A 217 -6.52 20.62 -20.45
N THR A 218 -5.56 21.07 -21.25
CA THR A 218 -5.87 21.60 -22.59
C THR A 218 -5.24 20.71 -23.65
N ILE A 219 -5.86 20.62 -24.83
CA ILE A 219 -5.44 19.77 -25.97
C ILE A 219 -3.95 19.99 -26.42
N PHE A 220 -3.24 20.97 -25.84
CA PHE A 220 -1.91 21.39 -26.28
C PHE A 220 -0.86 21.54 -25.17
N ASP A 221 -1.22 21.34 -23.90
CA ASP A 221 -0.33 21.40 -22.74
C ASP A 221 -0.97 20.51 -21.65
N ASP A 222 -0.67 19.21 -21.66
CA ASP A 222 -0.77 18.29 -20.53
C ASP A 222 0.56 18.32 -19.75
N ASN A 223 0.48 18.19 -18.44
CA ASN A 223 1.62 18.04 -17.52
C ASN A 223 1.46 16.77 -16.67
N ASP A 224 0.84 15.77 -17.29
CA ASP A 224 0.36 14.48 -16.76
C ASP A 224 0.30 13.55 -18.00
N ASP A 225 1.49 13.16 -18.48
CA ASP A 225 1.73 12.51 -19.78
C ASP A 225 1.01 11.14 -19.89
N ASP A 226 0.82 10.45 -18.77
CA ASP A 226 0.14 9.15 -18.66
C ASP A 226 -1.32 9.25 -18.19
N GLU A 227 -1.79 10.46 -17.85
CA GLU A 227 -3.14 10.77 -17.36
C GLU A 227 -3.52 10.05 -16.05
N ASP A 228 -2.54 9.71 -15.21
CA ASP A 228 -2.76 8.97 -13.96
C ASP A 228 -3.23 9.87 -12.79
N GLY A 229 -2.97 11.19 -12.88
CA GLY A 229 -3.32 12.17 -11.87
C GLY A 229 -2.18 12.69 -10.99
N LEU A 230 -0.93 12.39 -11.34
CA LEU A 230 0.28 13.04 -10.84
C LEU A 230 0.85 13.95 -11.92
N SER A 231 1.48 15.06 -11.54
CA SER A 231 2.19 15.84 -12.55
C SER A 231 3.52 15.19 -12.93
N ASP A 232 3.94 15.35 -14.20
CA ASP A 232 5.25 14.92 -14.71
C ASP A 232 6.42 15.46 -13.88
N ALA A 233 6.20 16.59 -13.20
CA ALA A 233 7.17 17.24 -12.35
C ALA A 233 7.24 16.64 -10.93
N LEU A 234 6.15 16.04 -10.44
CA LEU A 234 6.09 15.37 -9.15
C LEU A 234 6.64 13.93 -9.22
N GLU A 235 6.33 13.20 -10.28
CA GLU A 235 6.64 11.78 -10.42
C GLU A 235 8.12 11.43 -10.22
N PRO A 236 9.11 12.14 -10.83
CA PRO A 236 10.52 11.85 -10.59
C PRO A 236 10.97 12.12 -9.14
N LEU A 237 10.23 12.95 -8.39
CA LEU A 237 10.50 13.20 -6.97
C LEU A 237 10.04 12.04 -6.08
N LEU A 238 9.08 11.26 -6.56
CA LEU A 238 8.57 10.02 -5.96
C LEU A 238 9.35 8.78 -6.42
N GLY A 239 10.09 8.90 -7.53
CA GLY A 239 10.83 7.80 -8.15
C GLY A 239 10.04 7.06 -9.23
N LEU A 240 9.01 7.71 -9.77
CA LEU A 240 8.05 7.18 -10.75
C LEU A 240 8.48 7.50 -12.18
N GLN A 241 7.83 6.86 -13.14
CA GLN A 241 8.04 6.98 -14.58
C GLN A 241 6.91 7.79 -15.19
N VAL A 242 7.24 8.95 -15.77
CA VAL A 242 6.28 9.94 -16.28
C VAL A 242 5.35 9.48 -17.40
N ASP A 243 5.60 8.30 -17.96
CA ASP A 243 4.86 7.76 -19.09
C ASP A 243 4.17 6.41 -18.76
N GLU A 244 4.07 6.05 -17.48
CA GLU A 244 3.52 4.77 -17.01
C GLU A 244 2.62 4.94 -15.77
N GLU A 245 1.31 4.69 -15.93
CA GLU A 245 0.29 4.77 -14.84
C GLU A 245 0.61 3.86 -13.62
N ASP A 246 1.54 2.91 -13.76
CA ASP A 246 1.99 1.91 -12.78
C ASP A 246 3.51 1.72 -12.98
N SER A 247 4.29 2.49 -12.22
CA SER A 247 5.73 2.64 -12.42
C SER A 247 6.54 1.38 -12.11
N ASP A 248 6.03 0.51 -11.23
CA ASP A 248 6.75 -0.69 -10.81
C ASP A 248 6.20 -1.99 -11.43
N GLY A 249 5.02 -1.92 -12.04
CA GLY A 249 4.42 -2.97 -12.86
C GLY A 249 3.76 -4.08 -12.05
N ASP A 250 3.18 -3.76 -10.89
CA ASP A 250 2.43 -4.71 -10.06
C ASP A 250 0.92 -4.69 -10.28
N GLY A 251 0.44 -3.83 -11.18
CA GLY A 251 -0.96 -3.68 -11.54
C GLY A 251 -1.74 -2.74 -10.62
N ILE A 252 -1.09 -2.02 -9.70
CA ILE A 252 -1.68 -0.98 -8.86
C ILE A 252 -1.23 0.38 -9.38
N PRO A 253 -2.15 1.32 -9.68
CA PRO A 253 -1.75 2.63 -10.19
C PRO A 253 -0.97 3.47 -9.18
N ASP A 254 -0.01 4.25 -9.66
CA ASP A 254 0.86 5.08 -8.83
C ASP A 254 0.06 6.04 -7.93
N THR A 255 -0.92 6.77 -8.47
CA THR A 255 -1.80 7.62 -7.66
C THR A 255 -2.50 6.88 -6.53
N LEU A 256 -2.91 5.62 -6.74
CA LEU A 256 -3.60 4.83 -5.73
C LEU A 256 -2.64 4.44 -4.60
N GLU A 257 -1.39 4.14 -4.91
CA GLU A 257 -0.36 3.85 -3.91
C GLU A 257 0.15 5.10 -3.20
N VAL A 258 0.16 6.25 -3.86
CA VAL A 258 0.59 7.52 -3.25
C VAL A 258 -0.50 8.10 -2.34
N PHE A 259 -1.77 8.06 -2.77
CA PHE A 259 -2.88 8.72 -2.07
C PHE A 259 -3.83 7.78 -1.32
N GLY A 260 -3.87 6.50 -1.68
CA GLY A 260 -4.85 5.54 -1.17
C GLY A 260 -6.25 5.71 -1.75
N ASN A 261 -7.21 4.93 -1.26
CA ASN A 261 -8.63 5.10 -1.53
C ASN A 261 -9.47 5.16 -0.24
N ASP A 262 -10.77 5.44 -0.37
CA ASP A 262 -11.69 5.63 0.77
C ASP A 262 -11.91 4.39 1.66
N GLY A 263 -11.62 3.16 1.20
CA GLY A 263 -11.87 1.93 1.97
C GLY A 263 -10.61 1.13 2.37
N PHE A 264 -9.60 1.07 1.51
CA PHE A 264 -8.27 0.51 1.76
C PHE A 264 -7.18 1.50 1.34
N SER A 265 -6.26 1.81 2.25
CA SER A 265 -5.14 2.69 1.88
C SER A 265 -3.96 1.87 1.40
N PHE A 266 -3.77 1.85 0.08
CA PHE A 266 -2.54 1.36 -0.51
C PHE A 266 -1.34 2.20 -0.07
N SER A 267 -1.49 3.49 0.25
CA SER A 267 -0.37 4.28 0.79
C SER A 267 0.15 3.79 2.15
N GLU A 268 -0.66 3.06 2.93
CA GLU A 268 -0.25 2.50 4.22
C GLU A 268 0.49 1.16 4.10
N TRP A 269 0.28 0.41 3.01
CA TRP A 269 0.78 -0.95 2.85
C TRP A 269 1.71 -1.12 1.64
N GLY A 270 1.36 -0.46 0.54
CA GLY A 270 1.98 -0.50 -0.78
C GLY A 270 3.15 0.47 -0.96
N SER A 271 3.65 0.60 -2.18
CA SER A 271 4.81 1.40 -2.56
C SER A 271 4.87 1.51 -4.08
N PRO A 272 4.79 2.73 -4.65
CA PRO A 272 4.78 2.94 -6.10
C PRO A 272 6.13 2.74 -6.81
N THR A 273 7.08 2.08 -6.13
CA THR A 273 8.44 1.82 -6.64
C THR A 273 8.91 0.41 -6.30
N LYS A 274 8.03 -0.41 -5.72
CA LYS A 274 8.27 -1.77 -5.26
C LYS A 274 7.00 -2.59 -5.41
N ARG A 275 7.04 -3.51 -6.38
CA ARG A 275 5.95 -4.43 -6.65
C ARG A 275 5.37 -5.06 -5.39
N ASP A 276 4.08 -4.92 -5.24
CA ASP A 276 3.28 -5.42 -4.14
C ASP A 276 2.27 -6.47 -4.62
N ILE A 277 2.15 -7.54 -3.84
CA ILE A 277 1.17 -8.59 -4.06
C ILE A 277 0.26 -8.63 -2.85
N PHE A 278 -1.02 -8.39 -3.06
CA PHE A 278 -2.02 -8.42 -2.00
C PHE A 278 -2.83 -9.71 -2.05
N VAL A 279 -3.02 -10.37 -0.90
CA VAL A 279 -3.80 -11.61 -0.80
C VAL A 279 -4.77 -11.52 0.36
N GLU A 280 -6.05 -11.78 0.11
CA GLU A 280 -7.02 -12.06 1.15
C GLU A 280 -7.10 -13.57 1.39
N VAL A 281 -7.03 -13.97 2.66
CA VAL A 281 -7.02 -15.38 3.08
C VAL A 281 -8.23 -15.64 3.97
N ASP A 282 -9.18 -16.37 3.42
CA ASP A 282 -10.37 -16.84 4.12
C ASP A 282 -10.25 -18.34 4.38
N TRP A 283 -10.89 -18.84 5.44
CA TRP A 283 -10.65 -20.21 5.90
C TRP A 283 -11.88 -20.90 6.45
N MET A 284 -12.01 -22.20 6.20
CA MET A 284 -13.17 -22.95 6.66
C MET A 284 -13.15 -23.25 8.15
N GLN A 285 -14.17 -22.77 8.86
CA GLN A 285 -14.36 -23.05 10.28
C GLN A 285 -15.40 -24.14 10.50
N HIS A 286 -14.97 -25.31 11.00
CA HIS A 286 -15.92 -26.35 11.37
C HIS A 286 -16.64 -25.97 12.67
N PRO A 287 -17.99 -26.07 12.75
CA PRO A 287 -18.76 -25.55 13.89
C PRO A 287 -18.48 -26.26 15.22
N THR A 288 -18.13 -27.55 15.18
CA THR A 288 -17.95 -28.37 16.40
C THR A 288 -16.63 -29.13 16.51
N ASN A 289 -15.85 -29.28 15.43
CA ASN A 289 -14.66 -30.12 15.39
C ASN A 289 -13.44 -29.28 14.99
N PRO A 290 -12.63 -28.80 15.94
CA PRO A 290 -11.49 -27.95 15.64
C PRO A 290 -10.42 -28.65 14.78
N TYR A 291 -10.40 -29.99 14.73
CA TYR A 291 -9.48 -30.72 13.84
C TYR A 291 -9.89 -30.64 12.37
N LEU A 292 -11.13 -30.26 12.05
CA LEU A 292 -11.60 -30.08 10.67
C LEU A 292 -11.53 -28.63 10.21
N THR A 293 -11.35 -27.69 11.14
CA THR A 293 -11.07 -26.28 10.85
C THR A 293 -9.76 -26.12 10.08
N ARG A 294 -9.76 -25.20 9.11
CA ARG A 294 -8.67 -24.95 8.17
C ARG A 294 -8.04 -23.57 8.35
N GLN A 295 -8.06 -23.04 9.56
CA GLN A 295 -7.39 -21.77 9.86
C GLN A 295 -5.87 -21.92 9.64
N PRO A 296 -5.23 -21.00 8.89
CA PRO A 296 -3.79 -21.00 8.77
C PRO A 296 -3.10 -20.83 10.11
N TYR A 297 -1.86 -21.32 10.22
CA TYR A 297 -1.03 -21.03 11.37
C TYR A 297 -0.73 -19.53 11.48
N ALA A 298 -0.59 -19.02 12.71
CA ALA A 298 -0.50 -17.58 12.98
C ALA A 298 0.68 -16.85 12.31
N GLY A 299 1.73 -17.57 11.92
CA GLY A 299 2.92 -17.01 11.28
C GLY A 299 2.86 -16.94 9.76
N LEU A 300 1.82 -17.49 9.11
CA LEU A 300 1.78 -17.66 7.65
C LEU A 300 2.18 -16.39 6.88
N VAL A 301 1.55 -15.27 7.22
CA VAL A 301 1.72 -13.99 6.51
C VAL A 301 3.18 -13.52 6.59
N ALA A 302 3.75 -13.49 7.79
CA ALA A 302 5.12 -13.02 7.99
C ALA A 302 6.12 -13.94 7.29
N ASP A 303 5.90 -15.26 7.33
CA ASP A 303 6.80 -16.23 6.71
C ASP A 303 6.74 -16.15 5.20
N ALA A 304 5.55 -16.03 4.61
CA ALA A 304 5.38 -15.91 3.18
C ALA A 304 6.01 -14.61 2.67
N ALA A 305 5.78 -13.49 3.37
CA ALA A 305 6.44 -12.22 3.06
C ALA A 305 7.97 -12.32 3.12
N ALA A 306 8.51 -13.04 4.10
CA ALA A 306 9.96 -13.26 4.22
C ALA A 306 10.53 -14.07 3.04
N VAL A 307 9.78 -15.05 2.52
CA VAL A 307 10.17 -15.84 1.34
C VAL A 307 10.25 -14.96 0.10
N PHE A 308 9.20 -14.20 -0.20
CA PHE A 308 9.19 -13.27 -1.35
C PHE A 308 10.30 -12.22 -1.24
N ALA A 309 10.46 -11.61 -0.07
CA ALA A 309 11.48 -10.58 0.13
C ALA A 309 12.90 -11.15 0.00
N GLN A 310 13.14 -12.39 0.40
CA GLN A 310 14.46 -13.01 0.25
C GLN A 310 14.75 -13.34 -1.21
N ASP A 311 13.84 -14.04 -1.88
CA ASP A 311 14.11 -14.59 -3.21
C ASP A 311 14.11 -13.51 -4.31
N SER A 312 13.24 -12.51 -4.18
CA SER A 312 13.26 -11.33 -5.07
C SER A 312 14.38 -10.32 -4.75
N GLY A 313 15.21 -10.57 -3.71
CA GLY A 313 16.16 -9.56 -3.22
C GLY A 313 15.49 -8.28 -2.70
N GLY A 314 14.22 -8.37 -2.31
CA GLY A 314 13.40 -7.27 -1.82
C GLY A 314 12.76 -6.42 -2.91
N SER A 315 12.76 -6.86 -4.17
CA SER A 315 12.06 -6.16 -5.26
C SER A 315 10.55 -6.39 -5.24
N VAL A 316 10.09 -7.49 -4.61
CA VAL A 316 8.67 -7.83 -4.47
C VAL A 316 8.30 -7.98 -3.00
N ARG A 317 7.13 -7.47 -2.62
CA ARG A 317 6.60 -7.56 -1.26
C ARG A 317 5.22 -8.22 -1.28
N LEU A 318 5.02 -9.16 -0.36
CA LEU A 318 3.74 -9.87 -0.22
C LEU A 318 3.00 -9.37 1.03
N HIS A 319 1.74 -8.99 0.84
CA HIS A 319 0.81 -8.54 1.88
C HIS A 319 -0.39 -9.47 1.95
N ALA A 320 -0.38 -10.41 2.89
CA ALA A 320 -1.49 -11.34 3.09
C ALA A 320 -2.33 -10.96 4.33
N PHE A 321 -3.65 -11.04 4.19
CA PHE A 321 -4.62 -10.68 5.23
C PHE A 321 -5.49 -11.89 5.56
N ILE A 322 -5.32 -12.47 6.74
CA ILE A 322 -6.24 -13.51 7.23
C ILE A 322 -7.50 -12.81 7.72
N ASP A 323 -8.60 -12.96 6.98
CA ASP A 323 -9.84 -12.23 7.23
C ASP A 323 -10.89 -13.12 7.93
N THR A 324 -11.91 -13.58 7.23
CA THR A 324 -13.10 -14.16 7.87
C THR A 324 -13.15 -15.69 7.85
N PRO A 325 -13.76 -16.32 8.89
CA PRO A 325 -14.09 -17.73 8.82
C PRO A 325 -15.26 -17.96 7.84
N LEU A 326 -15.05 -18.87 6.90
CA LEU A 326 -16.06 -19.37 5.99
C LEU A 326 -16.86 -20.52 6.63
N PRO A 327 -18.14 -20.69 6.24
CA PRO A 327 -18.89 -21.89 6.56
C PRO A 327 -18.15 -23.14 6.10
N TRP A 328 -18.07 -24.15 6.96
CA TRP A 328 -17.40 -25.39 6.61
C TRP A 328 -18.18 -26.21 5.57
N SER A 329 -17.47 -26.60 4.51
CA SER A 329 -17.86 -27.66 3.58
C SER A 329 -16.69 -28.64 3.47
N GLU A 330 -16.97 -29.92 3.25
CA GLU A 330 -15.90 -30.90 3.07
C GLU A 330 -15.14 -30.68 1.76
N VAL A 331 -15.83 -30.20 0.73
CA VAL A 331 -15.29 -29.99 -0.62
C VAL A 331 -15.64 -28.59 -1.12
N VAL A 332 -14.66 -27.91 -1.70
CA VAL A 332 -14.80 -26.66 -2.46
C VAL A 332 -14.42 -26.90 -3.92
N CYS A 333 -15.10 -26.28 -4.87
CA CYS A 333 -14.84 -26.48 -6.29
C CYS A 333 -14.89 -25.17 -7.05
N TYR A 334 -14.02 -25.00 -8.04
CA TYR A 334 -14.25 -23.99 -9.07
C TYR A 334 -15.48 -24.38 -9.88
N GLY A 335 -16.59 -23.68 -9.65
CA GLY A 335 -17.89 -24.04 -10.19
C GLY A 335 -18.57 -25.19 -9.46
N SER A 336 -19.70 -25.64 -10.01
CA SER A 336 -20.56 -26.64 -9.38
C SER A 336 -19.95 -28.05 -9.40
N CYS A 337 -19.95 -28.72 -8.24
CA CYS A 337 -19.52 -30.12 -8.13
C CYS A 337 -20.43 -30.91 -7.17
N THR A 338 -20.41 -32.24 -7.31
CA THR A 338 -21.23 -33.12 -6.46
C THR A 338 -20.66 -33.20 -5.06
N GLY A 339 -21.47 -32.85 -4.05
CA GLY A 339 -21.09 -32.98 -2.64
C GLY A 339 -20.12 -31.91 -2.13
N GLY A 340 -19.94 -30.83 -2.89
CA GLY A 340 -19.15 -29.67 -2.48
C GLY A 340 -19.92 -28.36 -2.62
N VAL A 341 -19.24 -27.27 -2.28
CA VAL A 341 -19.71 -25.90 -2.46
C VAL A 341 -18.91 -25.23 -3.58
N ASP A 342 -19.59 -24.38 -4.33
CA ASP A 342 -18.96 -23.57 -5.38
C ASP A 342 -18.13 -22.45 -4.77
N PHE A 343 -16.86 -22.37 -5.18
CA PHE A 343 -15.90 -21.36 -4.80
C PHE A 343 -16.41 -19.96 -5.15
N TYR A 344 -16.91 -19.73 -6.36
CA TYR A 344 -17.34 -18.40 -6.79
C TYR A 344 -18.57 -17.91 -6.01
N SER A 345 -19.43 -18.85 -5.56
CA SER A 345 -20.53 -18.53 -4.66
C SER A 345 -20.06 -18.04 -3.28
N LEU A 346 -18.98 -18.59 -2.75
CA LEU A 346 -18.37 -18.13 -1.50
C LEU A 346 -17.59 -16.82 -1.71
N LYS A 347 -16.79 -16.72 -2.77
CA LYS A 347 -16.06 -15.49 -3.16
C LYS A 347 -17.01 -14.31 -3.26
N GLY A 348 -18.11 -14.46 -4.00
CA GLY A 348 -19.10 -13.40 -4.23
C GLY A 348 -19.72 -12.81 -2.94
N SER A 349 -19.77 -13.57 -1.84
CA SER A 349 -20.30 -13.09 -0.56
C SER A 349 -19.23 -12.72 0.49
N HIS A 350 -17.98 -13.13 0.32
CA HIS A 350 -16.93 -12.99 1.34
C HIS A 350 -15.75 -12.14 0.88
N PHE A 351 -15.29 -12.30 -0.35
CA PHE A 351 -14.07 -11.64 -0.83
C PHE A 351 -14.18 -10.13 -0.75
N SER A 352 -13.35 -9.53 0.10
CA SER A 352 -13.29 -8.10 0.37
C SER A 352 -14.68 -7.51 0.64
N SER A 353 -15.51 -8.24 1.39
CA SER A 353 -16.92 -7.90 1.63
C SER A 353 -17.11 -6.54 2.33
N THR A 354 -16.16 -6.13 3.17
CA THR A 354 -16.18 -4.82 3.85
C THR A 354 -15.65 -3.71 2.94
N ASN A 355 -14.68 -4.03 2.08
CA ASN A 355 -13.84 -3.11 1.32
C ASN A 355 -13.75 -3.57 -0.15
N PRO A 356 -14.85 -3.54 -0.94
CA PRO A 356 -14.90 -4.13 -2.28
C PRO A 356 -13.89 -3.55 -3.28
N GLU A 357 -13.38 -2.34 -3.03
CA GLU A 357 -12.32 -1.68 -3.79
C GLU A 357 -10.95 -2.38 -3.74
N ARG A 358 -10.77 -3.36 -2.85
CA ARG A 358 -9.59 -4.24 -2.82
C ARG A 358 -9.59 -5.28 -3.95
N ARG A 359 -10.77 -5.72 -4.40
CA ARG A 359 -10.91 -6.86 -5.32
C ARG A 359 -10.07 -6.77 -6.61
N PRO A 360 -9.95 -5.61 -7.29
CA PRO A 360 -9.17 -5.52 -8.52
C PRO A 360 -7.65 -5.69 -8.33
N TYR A 361 -7.18 -5.69 -7.08
CA TYR A 361 -5.76 -5.66 -6.73
C TYR A 361 -5.36 -6.81 -5.79
N PHE A 362 -6.32 -7.66 -5.39
CA PHE A 362 -6.09 -8.73 -4.42
C PHE A 362 -6.29 -10.10 -5.07
N HIS A 363 -5.42 -11.04 -4.72
CA HIS A 363 -5.66 -12.46 -4.85
C HIS A 363 -6.57 -12.94 -3.71
N TYR A 364 -7.36 -13.99 -3.95
CA TYR A 364 -8.25 -14.58 -2.98
C TYR A 364 -7.93 -16.05 -2.75
N ALA A 365 -7.49 -16.36 -1.53
CA ALA A 365 -7.11 -17.69 -1.12
C ALA A 365 -8.11 -18.27 -0.12
N MET A 366 -8.74 -19.39 -0.50
CA MET A 366 -9.60 -20.17 0.40
C MET A 366 -8.85 -21.37 0.98
N TRP A 367 -8.80 -21.44 2.30
CA TRP A 367 -8.32 -22.60 3.02
C TRP A 367 -9.46 -23.59 3.26
N ALA A 368 -9.51 -24.61 2.42
CA ALA A 368 -10.54 -25.63 2.37
C ALA A 368 -10.06 -26.97 2.93
N TYR A 369 -11.00 -27.91 3.12
CA TYR A 369 -10.65 -29.27 3.52
C TYR A 369 -10.19 -30.11 2.33
N ARG A 370 -10.97 -30.13 1.24
CA ARG A 370 -10.64 -30.75 -0.05
C ARG A 370 -11.09 -29.84 -1.19
N HIS A 371 -10.48 -29.95 -2.37
CA HIS A 371 -11.03 -29.36 -3.59
C HIS A 371 -11.62 -30.42 -4.53
N THR A 372 -12.43 -29.99 -5.52
CA THR A 372 -12.90 -30.78 -6.69
C THR A 372 -13.85 -31.96 -6.39
N SER A 373 -13.54 -32.87 -5.48
CA SER A 373 -14.40 -34.00 -5.13
C SER A 373 -14.07 -34.62 -3.77
N LEU A 374 -14.98 -35.46 -3.25
CA LEU A 374 -14.78 -36.22 -2.01
C LEU A 374 -13.62 -37.21 -2.08
N SER A 375 -13.12 -37.60 -3.25
CA SER A 375 -11.95 -38.49 -3.38
C SER A 375 -10.63 -37.74 -3.59
N THR A 376 -10.68 -36.41 -3.73
CA THR A 376 -9.48 -35.60 -3.98
C THR A 376 -8.76 -35.32 -2.67
N CYS A 377 -7.44 -35.52 -2.67
CA CYS A 377 -6.57 -35.33 -1.50
C CYS A 377 -5.25 -34.63 -1.87
N SER A 378 -5.30 -33.73 -2.85
CA SER A 378 -4.18 -32.85 -3.20
C SER A 378 -4.04 -31.71 -2.18
N SER A 379 -2.83 -31.13 -2.10
CA SER A 379 -2.53 -29.99 -1.23
C SER A 379 -3.24 -28.69 -1.65
N GLY A 380 -3.57 -28.52 -2.92
CA GLY A 380 -4.16 -27.28 -3.42
C GLY A 380 -4.42 -27.27 -4.92
N LYS A 381 -5.11 -26.21 -5.34
CA LYS A 381 -5.50 -25.95 -6.72
C LYS A 381 -5.64 -24.45 -6.93
N ALA A 382 -5.12 -23.93 -8.02
CA ALA A 382 -5.17 -22.52 -8.33
C ALA A 382 -5.44 -22.27 -9.81
N GLU A 383 -6.02 -21.11 -10.09
CA GLU A 383 -6.08 -20.60 -11.45
C GLU A 383 -4.67 -20.24 -11.94
N MET A 384 -4.40 -20.48 -13.23
CA MET A 384 -3.19 -19.92 -13.85
C MET A 384 -3.50 -18.55 -14.45
N LEU A 385 -2.57 -17.60 -14.27
CA LEU A 385 -2.76 -16.21 -14.71
C LEU A 385 -4.09 -15.64 -14.19
N GLY A 386 -4.35 -15.81 -12.89
CA GLY A 386 -5.62 -15.49 -12.25
C GLY A 386 -5.43 -15.02 -10.81
N ASN A 387 -6.51 -14.86 -10.06
CA ASN A 387 -6.47 -14.34 -8.69
C ASN A 387 -6.98 -15.33 -7.64
N ASP A 388 -7.47 -16.50 -8.04
CA ASP A 388 -8.10 -17.44 -7.12
C ASP A 388 -7.23 -18.64 -6.76
N ILE A 389 -7.24 -18.98 -5.48
CA ILE A 389 -6.42 -20.04 -4.87
C ILE A 389 -7.27 -20.89 -3.91
N ILE A 390 -7.08 -22.21 -3.95
CA ILE A 390 -7.57 -23.14 -2.93
C ILE A 390 -6.38 -23.87 -2.29
N VAL A 391 -6.22 -23.74 -0.97
CA VAL A 391 -5.32 -24.57 -0.15
C VAL A 391 -6.14 -25.65 0.54
N SER A 392 -5.85 -26.94 0.32
CA SER A 392 -6.69 -28.07 0.74
C SER A 392 -5.97 -29.22 1.45
N LEU A 393 -5.23 -28.93 2.51
CA LEU A 393 -4.47 -29.92 3.29
C LEU A 393 -5.33 -30.78 4.25
N GLY A 394 -6.62 -31.02 3.94
CA GLY A 394 -7.55 -31.75 4.80
C GLY A 394 -7.25 -33.24 4.95
N CYS A 395 -6.68 -33.87 3.93
CA CYS A 395 -6.29 -35.28 3.98
C CYS A 395 -4.93 -35.52 4.68
N PHE A 396 -4.17 -34.46 4.95
CA PHE A 396 -2.85 -34.55 5.53
C PHE A 396 -2.95 -34.83 7.03
N SER A 397 -2.15 -35.77 7.52
CA SER A 397 -2.11 -36.11 8.94
C SER A 397 -1.37 -35.02 9.70
N SER A 398 -2.11 -33.99 10.13
CA SER A 398 -1.57 -32.84 10.87
C SER A 398 -0.50 -32.08 10.07
N PRO A 399 -0.88 -31.35 9.00
CA PRO A 399 0.07 -30.67 8.12
C PRO A 399 0.99 -29.74 8.91
N SER A 400 2.29 -29.90 8.70
CA SER A 400 3.34 -29.07 9.26
C SER A 400 3.25 -27.62 8.79
N ILE A 401 3.98 -26.74 9.48
CA ILE A 401 4.12 -25.34 9.09
C ILE A 401 4.72 -25.22 7.69
N GLN A 402 5.70 -26.06 7.34
CA GLN A 402 6.34 -26.05 6.03
C GLN A 402 5.35 -26.45 4.93
N GLU A 403 4.56 -27.51 5.14
CA GLU A 403 3.53 -27.94 4.18
C GLU A 403 2.47 -26.85 3.97
N GLN A 404 2.00 -26.20 5.04
CA GLN A 404 1.05 -25.10 4.97
C GLN A 404 1.60 -23.89 4.19
N ARG A 405 2.79 -23.43 4.56
CA ARG A 405 3.44 -22.28 3.93
C ARG A 405 3.76 -22.53 2.47
N GLY A 406 4.43 -23.64 2.18
CA GLY A 406 4.88 -23.94 0.83
C GLY A 406 3.73 -24.20 -0.12
N THR A 407 2.65 -24.82 0.34
CA THR A 407 1.42 -24.93 -0.46
C THR A 407 0.83 -23.56 -0.77
N PHE A 408 0.67 -22.68 0.22
CA PHE A 408 0.13 -21.34 -0.03
C PHE A 408 0.95 -20.56 -1.07
N ILE A 409 2.28 -20.56 -0.94
CA ILE A 409 3.17 -19.87 -1.88
C ILE A 409 3.16 -20.55 -3.26
N HIS A 410 3.12 -21.87 -3.32
CA HIS A 410 3.04 -22.63 -4.58
C HIS A 410 1.77 -22.28 -5.37
N GLU A 411 0.61 -22.32 -4.71
CA GLU A 411 -0.66 -22.00 -5.36
C GLU A 411 -0.71 -20.53 -5.79
N LEU A 412 -0.15 -19.61 -4.99
CA LEU A 412 0.01 -18.21 -5.40
C LEU A 412 0.95 -18.06 -6.61
N GLY A 413 1.96 -18.92 -6.74
CA GLY A 413 2.83 -18.94 -7.92
C GLY A 413 2.06 -19.20 -9.21
N HIS A 414 1.07 -20.09 -9.20
CA HIS A 414 0.21 -20.35 -10.37
C HIS A 414 -0.58 -19.13 -10.82
N ASN A 415 -1.14 -18.38 -9.87
CA ASN A 415 -1.81 -17.11 -10.15
C ASN A 415 -0.88 -16.11 -10.88
N LEU A 416 0.42 -16.17 -10.61
CA LEU A 416 1.46 -15.29 -11.17
C LEU A 416 2.22 -15.88 -12.37
N ASP A 417 1.59 -16.83 -13.07
CA ASP A 417 2.11 -17.54 -14.27
C ASP A 417 3.28 -18.50 -14.06
N LEU A 418 3.52 -18.95 -12.82
CA LEU A 418 4.53 -19.96 -12.57
C LEU A 418 3.94 -21.36 -12.85
N ASP A 419 4.65 -22.15 -13.65
CA ASP A 419 4.36 -23.58 -13.83
C ASP A 419 5.33 -24.41 -12.99
N HIS A 420 5.16 -25.73 -12.94
CA HIS A 420 6.10 -26.59 -12.24
C HIS A 420 7.43 -26.75 -12.98
N ASN A 421 7.64 -26.07 -14.11
CA ASN A 421 8.85 -26.13 -14.93
C ASN A 421 9.27 -27.58 -15.31
N GLY A 422 8.29 -28.45 -15.58
CA GLY A 422 8.50 -29.87 -15.88
C GLY A 422 8.77 -30.76 -14.65
N ASN A 423 8.53 -30.25 -13.43
CA ASN A 423 8.63 -31.00 -12.17
C ASN A 423 7.29 -31.60 -11.74
N ASP A 424 6.33 -31.69 -12.65
CA ASP A 424 4.96 -32.13 -12.40
C ASP A 424 4.88 -33.64 -12.08
N GLU A 425 5.87 -34.42 -12.52
CA GLU A 425 5.84 -35.88 -12.45
C GLU A 425 6.51 -36.45 -11.18
N GLY A 426 5.75 -37.25 -10.44
CA GLY A 426 6.22 -37.97 -9.25
C GLY A 426 7.53 -38.73 -9.45
N GLY A 427 8.59 -38.32 -8.76
CA GLY A 427 9.92 -38.95 -8.83
C GLY A 427 10.81 -38.46 -9.98
N GLN A 428 10.33 -37.52 -10.80
CA GLN A 428 11.10 -36.86 -11.87
C GLN A 428 11.36 -35.37 -11.56
N TYR A 429 11.41 -35.05 -10.27
CA TYR A 429 11.72 -33.71 -9.79
C TYR A 429 13.18 -33.35 -10.08
N SER A 430 13.40 -32.12 -10.51
CA SER A 430 14.71 -31.52 -10.61
C SER A 430 15.36 -31.44 -9.22
N VAL A 431 16.62 -31.84 -9.15
CA VAL A 431 17.45 -31.72 -7.95
C VAL A 431 18.25 -30.42 -7.92
N VAL A 432 18.13 -29.59 -8.96
CA VAL A 432 18.88 -28.34 -9.15
C VAL A 432 17.99 -27.11 -9.39
N HIS A 433 16.70 -27.30 -9.72
CA HIS A 433 15.73 -26.22 -9.88
C HIS A 433 15.02 -26.00 -8.55
N ASP A 434 15.34 -24.88 -7.91
CA ASP A 434 15.17 -24.68 -6.48
C ASP A 434 13.93 -23.89 -6.09
N SER A 435 12.84 -24.21 -6.77
CA SER A 435 11.61 -23.45 -6.73
C SER A 435 10.57 -24.13 -5.82
N VAL A 436 9.69 -23.34 -5.21
CA VAL A 436 8.49 -23.88 -4.52
C VAL A 436 7.55 -24.60 -5.50
N MET A 437 7.59 -24.24 -6.78
CA MET A 437 6.86 -24.89 -7.88
C MET A 437 7.40 -26.28 -8.21
N ASN A 438 8.58 -26.63 -7.70
CA ASN A 438 9.08 -27.99 -7.68
C ASN A 438 8.53 -28.72 -6.44
N TYR A 439 7.71 -29.75 -6.64
CA TYR A 439 7.13 -30.57 -5.56
C TYR A 439 8.14 -31.13 -4.56
N ARG A 440 9.42 -31.29 -4.96
CA ARG A 440 10.50 -31.66 -4.04
C ARG A 440 10.65 -30.66 -2.89
N TYR A 441 10.39 -29.39 -3.16
CA TYR A 441 10.68 -28.27 -2.27
C TYR A 441 9.43 -27.59 -1.69
N GLN A 442 8.26 -27.78 -2.29
CA GLN A 442 6.98 -27.29 -1.75
C GLN A 442 6.83 -27.60 -0.25
N PHE A 443 6.97 -28.85 0.17
CA PHE A 443 6.68 -29.24 1.56
C PHE A 443 7.83 -29.09 2.55
N SER A 444 9.08 -29.01 2.10
CA SER A 444 10.25 -29.07 2.99
C SER A 444 11.35 -28.04 2.72
N GLY A 445 11.31 -27.38 1.56
CA GLY A 445 12.36 -26.47 1.11
C GLY A 445 12.15 -25.01 1.54
N VAL A 446 10.91 -24.61 1.82
CA VAL A 446 10.60 -23.25 2.28
C VAL A 446 10.84 -23.15 3.79
N SER A 447 11.83 -22.38 4.26
CA SER A 447 12.01 -22.11 5.70
C SER A 447 11.31 -20.83 6.16
N HIS A 448 11.23 -20.61 7.47
CA HIS A 448 10.58 -19.45 8.09
C HIS A 448 11.31 -18.13 7.81
N SER A 449 12.58 -18.18 7.42
CA SER A 449 13.40 -16.99 7.18
C SER A 449 13.56 -16.65 5.70
N GLY A 450 12.85 -17.32 4.79
CA GLY A 450 13.10 -17.27 3.34
C GLY A 450 14.31 -18.11 2.90
N TRP A 451 15.19 -18.50 3.83
CA TRP A 451 16.31 -19.42 3.59
C TRP A 451 15.79 -20.84 3.35
N HIS A 452 15.21 -21.10 2.20
CA HIS A 452 15.71 -22.12 1.30
C HIS A 452 16.72 -23.07 1.94
N SER A 453 16.20 -24.13 2.60
CA SER A 453 17.01 -25.27 3.05
C SER A 453 17.23 -26.21 1.87
N TYR A 454 17.62 -25.60 0.77
CA TYR A 454 17.78 -26.28 -0.47
C TYR A 454 19.17 -26.88 -0.49
N SER A 455 19.24 -28.20 -0.57
CA SER A 455 20.47 -28.94 -0.42
C SER A 455 21.48 -28.46 -1.47
N PHE A 456 22.61 -27.89 -1.05
CA PHE A 456 23.79 -27.73 -1.89
C PHE A 456 24.16 -29.11 -2.45
N GLY A 457 23.81 -29.39 -3.70
CA GLY A 457 24.38 -30.52 -4.41
C GLY A 457 25.86 -30.21 -4.62
N ASP A 458 26.76 -31.10 -4.18
CA ASP A 458 28.22 -30.98 -4.32
C ASP A 458 28.74 -30.92 -5.78
N ASN A 459 27.86 -30.77 -6.78
CA ASN A 459 28.17 -30.89 -8.19
C ASN A 459 27.71 -29.63 -8.92
N GLY A 460 28.64 -28.68 -9.11
CA GLY A 460 28.40 -27.40 -9.79
C GLY A 460 27.89 -27.51 -11.24
N CYS A 461 27.81 -26.36 -11.93
CA CYS A 461 27.16 -26.00 -13.21
C CYS A 461 26.96 -27.03 -14.34
N ALA A 462 27.65 -28.17 -14.34
CA ALA A 462 27.49 -29.22 -15.34
C ALA A 462 26.12 -29.94 -15.29
N THR A 463 25.40 -29.89 -14.17
CA THR A 463 24.09 -30.54 -13.93
C THR A 463 22.88 -29.71 -14.41
N CYS A 464 23.09 -28.45 -14.79
CA CYS A 464 22.10 -27.61 -15.49
C CYS A 464 21.53 -28.27 -16.75
N GLY A 465 22.34 -29.08 -17.44
CA GLY A 465 21.99 -29.68 -18.74
C GLY A 465 20.92 -30.76 -18.71
N SER A 466 20.48 -31.20 -17.53
CA SER A 466 19.39 -32.17 -17.35
C SER A 466 18.05 -31.54 -16.94
N SER A 467 17.98 -30.22 -16.78
CA SER A 467 16.70 -29.52 -16.54
C SER A 467 15.86 -29.49 -17.83
N PRO A 468 14.57 -29.88 -17.80
CA PRO A 468 13.73 -29.98 -19.00
C PRO A 468 13.37 -28.65 -19.67
N LYS A 469 13.66 -27.48 -19.08
CA LYS A 469 13.63 -26.18 -19.75
C LYS A 469 14.91 -25.40 -19.43
N TYR A 470 15.64 -25.05 -20.49
CA TYR A 470 16.99 -24.49 -20.48
C TYR A 470 16.94 -22.98 -20.29
N GLU A 471 17.54 -22.47 -19.22
CA GLU A 471 18.52 -21.38 -19.24
C GLU A 471 19.13 -21.27 -17.83
N CYS A 472 20.33 -21.81 -17.65
CA CYS A 472 21.05 -21.54 -16.40
C CYS A 472 21.51 -20.09 -16.40
N VAL A 473 21.20 -19.37 -15.32
CA VAL A 473 21.81 -18.08 -15.00
C VAL A 473 23.30 -18.36 -14.82
N SER A 474 24.07 -18.18 -15.90
CA SER A 474 25.52 -18.29 -15.83
C SER A 474 26.02 -17.39 -14.71
N CYS A 475 26.99 -17.85 -13.90
CA CYS A 475 27.69 -17.06 -12.88
C CYS A 475 28.46 -15.87 -13.51
N ARG A 476 27.75 -14.94 -14.14
CA ARG A 476 28.30 -13.91 -15.02
C ARG A 476 28.65 -12.63 -14.26
N ASP A 477 28.03 -12.39 -13.10
CA ASP A 477 28.17 -11.10 -12.40
C ASP A 477 29.05 -11.17 -11.14
N GLY A 478 29.53 -12.36 -10.76
CA GLY A 478 30.62 -12.49 -9.80
C GLY A 478 31.95 -12.15 -10.47
N PHE A 479 32.68 -11.17 -9.93
CA PHE A 479 33.99 -10.63 -10.39
C PHE A 479 35.08 -11.65 -10.81
N LEU A 480 34.88 -12.95 -10.60
CA LEU A 480 35.87 -14.01 -10.81
C LEU A 480 35.45 -15.15 -11.77
N GLY A 481 34.20 -15.16 -12.29
CA GLY A 481 33.71 -16.11 -13.28
C GLY A 481 33.70 -17.60 -12.86
N CYS A 482 33.04 -18.45 -13.66
CA CYS A 482 32.82 -19.89 -13.37
C CYS A 482 34.09 -20.77 -13.24
N SER A 483 35.27 -20.18 -13.40
CA SER A 483 36.57 -20.89 -13.38
C SER A 483 37.28 -20.83 -12.02
N PHE A 484 36.71 -20.13 -11.03
CA PHE A 484 37.34 -19.98 -9.73
C PHE A 484 37.15 -21.24 -8.85
N PRO A 485 38.22 -21.80 -8.25
CA PRO A 485 38.10 -22.92 -7.31
C PRO A 485 37.32 -22.45 -6.07
N GLY A 486 36.06 -22.87 -5.96
CA GLY A 486 35.14 -22.43 -4.91
C GLY A 486 33.72 -22.11 -5.38
N CYS A 487 33.47 -21.96 -6.69
CA CYS A 487 32.11 -21.84 -7.25
C CYS A 487 31.43 -23.21 -7.40
N GLY A 488 31.23 -23.91 -6.28
CA GLY A 488 30.60 -25.23 -6.23
C GLY A 488 29.07 -25.21 -6.29
N SER A 489 28.45 -24.05 -6.07
CA SER A 489 27.00 -23.86 -6.09
C SER A 489 26.60 -23.14 -7.37
N CYS A 490 26.10 -23.88 -8.36
CA CYS A 490 25.35 -23.26 -9.44
C CYS A 490 23.89 -23.34 -9.06
N ASP A 491 23.38 -22.17 -8.68
CA ASP A 491 21.98 -21.94 -8.51
C ASP A 491 21.37 -21.83 -9.90
N CYS A 492 20.50 -22.78 -10.25
CA CYS A 492 19.74 -22.71 -11.51
C CYS A 492 18.45 -21.90 -11.31
N ASP A 493 18.24 -21.36 -10.11
CA ASP A 493 17.14 -20.48 -9.79
C ASP A 493 17.26 -19.19 -10.62
N VAL A 494 16.24 -18.99 -11.43
CA VAL A 494 15.96 -17.71 -12.08
C VAL A 494 15.00 -17.05 -11.12
N GLY A 495 15.46 -16.06 -10.35
CA GLY A 495 14.69 -15.42 -9.28
C GLY A 495 13.21 -15.35 -9.61
N GLU A 496 12.45 -16.31 -9.09
CA GLU A 496 11.18 -16.72 -9.70
C GLU A 496 10.13 -15.64 -9.45
N TRP A 497 10.25 -14.98 -8.29
CA TRP A 497 9.44 -13.83 -7.91
C TRP A 497 9.96 -12.50 -8.47
N GLY A 498 11.11 -12.46 -9.12
CA GLY A 498 11.67 -11.23 -9.71
C GLY A 498 11.05 -10.87 -11.08
N SER A 499 10.53 -11.86 -11.80
CA SER A 499 9.96 -11.70 -13.16
C SER A 499 8.49 -12.13 -13.22
N LEU A 500 7.70 -11.69 -12.24
CA LEU A 500 6.29 -12.04 -12.14
C LEU A 500 5.42 -11.30 -13.14
N GLU A 501 4.35 -11.95 -13.55
CA GLU A 501 3.25 -11.32 -14.24
C GLU A 501 2.09 -11.11 -13.26
N VAL A 502 1.83 -9.85 -12.91
CA VAL A 502 0.77 -9.45 -11.97
C VAL A 502 -0.50 -9.01 -12.71
N ASP A 503 -0.59 -9.27 -14.01
CA ASP A 503 -1.79 -9.00 -14.83
C ASP A 503 -2.77 -10.19 -14.80
N PHE A 504 -3.63 -10.20 -13.77
CA PHE A 504 -4.77 -11.12 -13.65
C PHE A 504 -6.09 -10.50 -14.13
N THR A 505 -6.05 -9.36 -14.84
CA THR A 505 -7.28 -8.64 -15.30
C THR A 505 -8.12 -9.37 -16.35
N ASP A 506 -7.64 -10.54 -16.72
CA ASP A 506 -8.19 -11.39 -17.75
C ASP A 506 -8.45 -12.81 -17.22
N ASP A 507 -8.62 -12.94 -15.90
CA ASP A 507 -8.66 -14.22 -15.18
C ASP A 507 -9.79 -15.16 -15.65
N GLY A 508 -10.84 -14.57 -16.20
CA GLY A 508 -11.96 -15.28 -16.82
C GLY A 508 -13.22 -15.25 -15.98
N ASP A 509 -13.24 -14.61 -14.81
CA ASP A 509 -14.46 -14.27 -14.09
C ASP A 509 -14.75 -12.74 -14.14
N ALA A 510 -15.84 -12.27 -13.53
CA ALA A 510 -16.27 -10.86 -13.59
C ALA A 510 -16.04 -10.12 -12.27
N ASP A 511 -15.67 -10.84 -11.23
CA ASP A 511 -15.98 -10.43 -9.86
C ASP A 511 -14.84 -9.71 -9.16
N ASP A 512 -13.68 -9.65 -9.82
CA ASP A 512 -12.52 -8.87 -9.45
C ASP A 512 -12.61 -7.39 -9.89
N GLY A 513 -13.57 -7.03 -10.74
CA GLY A 513 -13.71 -5.67 -11.26
C GLY A 513 -12.70 -5.32 -12.36
N ALA A 514 -11.89 -6.28 -12.81
CA ALA A 514 -10.92 -6.09 -13.87
C ALA A 514 -11.53 -6.47 -15.23
N GLY A 515 -12.16 -5.50 -15.87
CA GLY A 515 -12.57 -5.61 -17.27
C GLY A 515 -11.40 -5.30 -18.20
N ARG A 516 -11.29 -6.06 -19.30
CA ARG A 516 -10.29 -5.97 -20.39
C ARG A 516 -10.18 -4.63 -21.15
N GLY A 517 -10.80 -3.58 -20.65
CA GLY A 517 -10.75 -2.22 -21.18
C GLY A 517 -10.97 -1.17 -20.09
N VAL A 518 -10.73 -1.52 -18.83
CA VAL A 518 -11.02 -0.65 -17.68
C VAL A 518 -9.74 -0.06 -17.07
N LYS A 519 -8.60 -0.76 -17.06
CA LYS A 519 -7.33 -0.14 -16.65
C LYS A 519 -6.90 0.95 -17.65
N ARG A 520 -6.65 0.58 -18.92
CA ARG A 520 -6.31 1.52 -20.01
C ARG A 520 -7.37 2.56 -20.43
N SER A 521 -8.56 2.59 -19.84
CA SER A 521 -9.63 3.44 -20.38
C SER A 521 -10.63 4.02 -19.36
N LEU A 522 -10.51 3.66 -18.07
CA LEU A 522 -11.36 4.24 -17.03
C LEU A 522 -10.59 4.99 -15.95
N LEU A 523 -9.25 4.91 -15.93
CA LEU A 523 -8.37 5.90 -15.31
C LEU A 523 -8.01 7.06 -16.26
N THR A 524 -8.10 6.86 -17.61
CA THR A 524 -7.87 7.88 -18.68
C THR A 524 -8.90 9.01 -18.74
N ARG A 525 -9.31 9.48 -17.58
CA ARG A 525 -9.73 10.83 -17.27
C ARG A 525 -9.66 10.86 -15.76
N TYR A 526 -8.57 11.41 -15.23
CA TYR A 526 -8.54 11.98 -13.89
C TYR A 526 -9.75 12.93 -13.75
N ALA A 527 -10.88 12.36 -13.35
CA ALA A 527 -12.03 13.10 -12.90
C ALA A 527 -11.90 13.05 -11.39
N PRO A 528 -11.21 14.01 -10.75
CA PRO A 528 -11.08 13.99 -9.30
C PRO A 528 -12.47 13.78 -8.70
N ASP A 529 -12.58 12.86 -7.76
CA ASP A 529 -13.83 12.71 -7.02
C ASP A 529 -14.12 14.02 -6.25
N ASP A 530 -15.22 14.06 -5.50
CA ASP A 530 -15.52 15.21 -4.65
C ASP A 530 -14.46 15.48 -3.56
N LYS A 531 -13.47 14.60 -3.46
CA LYS A 531 -12.37 14.56 -2.49
C LYS A 531 -10.97 14.60 -3.15
N GLY A 532 -10.88 14.89 -4.44
CA GLY A 532 -9.63 14.95 -5.20
C GLY A 532 -8.76 13.68 -5.17
N GLY A 533 -9.31 12.51 -4.86
CA GLY A 533 -8.70 11.23 -5.26
C GLY A 533 -9.03 10.91 -6.72
N PRO A 534 -8.44 9.85 -7.32
CA PRO A 534 -8.97 9.30 -8.56
C PRO A 534 -10.47 9.11 -8.41
N ALA A 535 -11.26 9.51 -9.43
CA ALA A 535 -12.72 9.50 -9.42
C ALA A 535 -13.21 8.28 -8.65
N ARG A 536 -14.09 8.46 -7.66
CA ARG A 536 -14.73 7.38 -6.92
C ARG A 536 -15.21 6.35 -7.91
N PHE A 537 -14.35 5.39 -8.16
CA PHE A 537 -14.73 4.10 -8.60
C PHE A 537 -15.44 3.59 -7.36
N GLN A 538 -16.75 3.82 -7.32
CA GLN A 538 -17.61 2.68 -7.11
C GLN A 538 -17.36 1.86 -8.37
N PRO A 539 -16.41 0.90 -8.38
CA PRO A 539 -16.46 -0.07 -9.43
C PRO A 539 -17.91 -0.53 -9.42
N ARG A 540 -18.61 -0.34 -10.54
CA ARG A 540 -19.57 -1.36 -10.91
C ARG A 540 -18.70 -2.60 -11.06
N VAL A 541 -18.48 -3.28 -9.94
CA VAL A 541 -18.19 -4.69 -9.86
C VAL A 541 -19.59 -5.28 -9.97
N PRO A 542 -20.17 -5.49 -11.18
CA PRO A 542 -21.32 -6.33 -11.21
C PRO A 542 -20.87 -7.65 -10.58
N HIS A 543 -21.46 -7.97 -9.42
CA HIS A 543 -21.41 -9.29 -8.78
C HIS A 543 -21.98 -10.41 -9.67
N GLU A 544 -22.17 -10.14 -10.96
CA GLU A 544 -22.72 -11.04 -11.93
C GLU A 544 -21.54 -11.65 -12.66
N GLU A 545 -21.20 -12.89 -12.29
CA GLU A 545 -20.26 -13.74 -13.02
C GLU A 545 -20.40 -13.51 -14.52
N ARG A 546 -19.27 -13.39 -15.23
CA ARG A 546 -19.30 -13.30 -16.70
C ARG A 546 -20.10 -14.49 -17.22
N SER A 547 -20.93 -14.24 -18.23
CA SER A 547 -21.66 -15.32 -18.89
C SER A 547 -20.68 -16.44 -19.26
N VAL A 548 -21.11 -17.70 -19.14
CA VAL A 548 -20.28 -18.88 -19.48
C VAL A 548 -19.57 -18.73 -20.83
N SER A 549 -20.21 -18.07 -21.80
CA SER A 549 -19.61 -17.76 -23.11
C SER A 549 -18.40 -16.82 -23.06
N ARG A 550 -18.39 -15.81 -22.18
CA ARG A 550 -17.24 -14.91 -21.97
C ARG A 550 -16.11 -15.61 -21.24
N ARG A 551 -16.41 -16.37 -20.18
CA ARG A 551 -15.40 -17.16 -19.45
C ARG A 551 -14.63 -18.09 -20.38
N ARG A 552 -15.35 -18.79 -21.27
CA ARG A 552 -14.75 -19.64 -22.32
C ARG A 552 -13.83 -18.89 -23.26
N GLU A 553 -14.18 -17.66 -23.62
CA GLU A 553 -13.37 -16.84 -24.53
C GLU A 553 -12.09 -16.33 -23.84
N ASP A 554 -12.18 -15.96 -22.56
CA ASP A 554 -11.05 -15.53 -21.75
C ASP A 554 -10.08 -16.70 -21.51
N VAL A 555 -10.59 -17.87 -21.12
CA VAL A 555 -9.82 -19.13 -21.03
C VAL A 555 -9.18 -19.50 -22.36
N ARG A 556 -9.89 -19.40 -23.49
CA ARG A 556 -9.35 -19.69 -24.82
C ARG A 556 -8.12 -18.81 -25.11
N ARG A 557 -8.21 -17.52 -24.78
CA ARG A 557 -7.12 -16.57 -25.01
C ARG A 557 -5.94 -16.81 -24.07
N LYS A 558 -6.17 -17.04 -22.77
CA LYS A 558 -5.10 -17.40 -21.83
C LYS A 558 -4.37 -18.65 -22.30
N ARG A 559 -5.13 -19.68 -22.69
CA ARG A 559 -4.59 -20.91 -23.26
C ARG A 559 -3.69 -20.61 -24.47
N GLU A 560 -4.13 -19.78 -25.40
CA GLU A 560 -3.31 -19.38 -26.56
C GLU A 560 -2.03 -18.64 -26.14
N ARG A 561 -2.09 -17.78 -25.12
CA ARG A 561 -0.93 -17.09 -24.54
C ARG A 561 0.08 -18.07 -23.92
N LEU A 562 -0.39 -19.00 -23.09
CA LEU A 562 0.45 -20.02 -22.44
C LEU A 562 1.10 -20.94 -23.47
N LEU A 563 0.34 -21.39 -24.47
CA LEU A 563 0.87 -22.19 -25.58
C LEU A 563 1.93 -21.42 -26.39
N ALA A 564 1.73 -20.12 -26.64
CA ALA A 564 2.71 -19.28 -27.32
C ALA A 564 4.02 -19.10 -26.52
N ARG A 565 3.95 -19.22 -25.18
CA ARG A 565 5.11 -19.26 -24.27
C ARG A 565 5.76 -20.65 -24.16
N GLY A 566 5.27 -21.64 -24.90
CA GLY A 566 5.82 -23.01 -24.88
C GLY A 566 5.34 -23.86 -23.70
N ARG A 567 4.29 -23.44 -22.98
CA ARG A 567 3.63 -24.26 -21.96
C ARG A 567 2.84 -25.41 -22.63
N VAL A 568 2.71 -26.54 -21.94
CA VAL A 568 2.02 -27.75 -22.45
C VAL A 568 0.74 -28.01 -21.67
N GLU A 569 -0.41 -27.96 -22.35
CA GLU A 569 -1.70 -28.34 -21.77
C GLU A 569 -1.73 -29.82 -21.39
N GLY A 570 -2.27 -30.14 -20.21
CA GLY A 570 -2.27 -31.47 -19.62
C GLY A 570 -1.01 -31.81 -18.82
N ARG A 571 -0.02 -30.91 -18.83
CA ARG A 571 1.19 -31.00 -18.00
C ARG A 571 1.38 -29.71 -17.19
N ASP A 572 1.69 -28.60 -17.86
CA ASP A 572 2.01 -27.31 -17.23
C ASP A 572 0.75 -26.54 -16.79
N PHE A 573 -0.40 -26.83 -17.41
CA PHE A 573 -1.72 -26.29 -17.05
C PHE A 573 -2.83 -27.18 -17.60
N HIS A 574 -4.05 -27.03 -17.09
CA HIS A 574 -5.24 -27.76 -17.51
C HIS A 574 -6.38 -26.82 -17.84
N VAL A 575 -7.28 -27.26 -18.72
CA VAL A 575 -8.54 -26.58 -19.01
C VAL A 575 -9.69 -27.50 -18.58
N SER A 576 -10.70 -26.94 -17.90
CA SER A 576 -11.89 -27.71 -17.50
C SER A 576 -12.64 -28.25 -18.71
N GLU A 577 -13.40 -29.34 -18.52
CA GLU A 577 -14.16 -29.98 -19.60
C GLU A 577 -15.16 -29.01 -20.27
N ASP A 578 -15.74 -28.10 -19.50
CA ASP A 578 -16.65 -27.06 -19.99
C ASP A 578 -15.95 -25.82 -20.53
N GLY A 579 -14.61 -25.76 -20.47
CA GLY A 579 -13.77 -24.69 -20.99
C GLY A 579 -13.84 -23.37 -20.23
N THR A 580 -14.37 -23.34 -19.01
CA THR A 580 -14.54 -22.10 -18.23
C THR A 580 -13.46 -21.86 -17.17
N LEU A 581 -12.57 -22.81 -16.96
CA LEU A 581 -11.48 -22.70 -15.98
C LEU A 581 -10.16 -23.12 -16.63
N LEU A 582 -9.11 -22.32 -16.42
CA LEU A 582 -7.73 -22.66 -16.73
C LEU A 582 -6.95 -22.69 -15.41
N TYR A 583 -6.41 -23.85 -15.05
CA TYR A 583 -5.89 -24.10 -13.71
C TYR A 583 -4.63 -24.96 -13.72
N ALA A 584 -3.93 -24.94 -12.61
CA ALA A 584 -2.96 -25.95 -12.22
C ALA A 584 -3.42 -26.62 -10.92
N GLU A 585 -2.98 -27.85 -10.69
CA GLU A 585 -3.37 -28.64 -9.53
C GLU A 585 -2.14 -29.35 -8.96
N CYS A 586 -1.97 -29.25 -7.64
CA CYS A 586 -0.94 -30.02 -6.95
C CYS A 586 -1.25 -31.52 -6.97
N LEU A 587 -0.24 -32.39 -6.84
CA LEU A 587 -0.45 -33.84 -6.67
C LEU A 587 -0.73 -34.26 -5.22
#